data_AF-A0A2G6ICA6-F1
#
_entry.id   AF-A0A2G6ICA6-F1
#
_cell.length_a   1.000
_cell.length_b   1.000
_cell.length_c   1.000
_cell.angle_alpha   90.00
_cell.angle_beta   90.00
_cell.angle_gamma   90.00
#
_symmetry.space_group_name_H-M   'P 1'
#
loop_
_entity.id
_entity.type
_entity.pdbx_description
1 polymer ?
#
loop_
_entity_poly.entity_id
_entity_poly.type
_entity_poly.pdbx_seq_one_letter_code
_entity_poly.pdbx_strand_id
1 'polypeptide(L)'
;MPETDALTRDHMELEDTRVTRRYFAMFEAITGHLARVAGQFEAEGSLTRAEVNLLARYMIALGYTFRALANKYHMAGRAEGLGPGKLTFDREESGFPVHAELLQMASDAAQAGRHMKGMPGQDELRRQMVEEIVGKLQVPTRLQYAMSQRLYYEELARGEIFWPQMHPDVVWLGNDGEGRDLRRRYLVHWAVYDSSLNIPTIYLMDLEDTGRTALPKDERRWPEAQAHLMAQAVAGLKLVTIAGGFDRDFDDLHPKRLRRFHIGPMYSSAFTRQTGPLKAVLEEAHASVGEDWALAWTMEDLVSERVELEKSGWFGSVEREIFSLDPFDGAADSGRTRMDRAIILPQRPFQVLAEKNPPGFREVRKFVVSPGGRVLSYR
;
A
#
# COMPACT_ATOMS: atom_id res chain seq x y z
N MET A 1 17.57 -30.17 10.28
CA MET A 1 16.37 -29.32 10.28
C MET A 1 16.86 -27.88 10.35
N PRO A 2 16.94 -27.15 9.22
CA PRO A 2 17.47 -25.79 9.25
C PRO A 2 16.36 -24.76 9.50
N GLU A 3 16.64 -23.84 10.42
CA GLU A 3 16.30 -22.41 10.39
C GLU A 3 14.85 -21.97 10.11
N THR A 4 13.87 -22.47 10.86
CA THR A 4 12.57 -21.76 10.97
C THR A 4 12.55 -20.72 12.10
N ASP A 5 13.58 -20.71 12.95
CA ASP A 5 13.60 -19.96 14.22
C ASP A 5 14.16 -18.52 14.09
N ALA A 6 14.62 -18.14 12.90
CA ALA A 6 15.15 -16.80 12.61
C ALA A 6 14.09 -15.85 12.03
N LEU A 7 13.07 -16.36 11.31
CA LEU A 7 12.00 -15.55 10.71
C LEU A 7 10.92 -15.09 11.71
N THR A 8 10.94 -15.61 12.94
CA THR A 8 9.96 -15.33 13.99
C THR A 8 10.39 -14.26 14.98
N ARG A 9 11.62 -13.71 14.89
CA ARG A 9 12.14 -12.75 15.88
C ARG A 9 11.80 -11.29 15.59
N ASP A 10 11.38 -10.97 14.37
CA ASP A 10 11.17 -9.58 13.93
C ASP A 10 9.72 -9.10 14.13
N HIS A 11 8.82 -10.05 14.39
CA HIS A 11 7.41 -9.81 14.63
C HIS A 11 7.15 -9.50 16.11
N MET A 12 6.44 -8.41 16.38
CA MET A 12 6.04 -8.02 17.74
C MET A 12 4.53 -8.06 17.89
N GLU A 13 4.08 -8.63 19.00
CA GLU A 13 2.70 -8.57 19.44
C GLU A 13 2.45 -7.33 20.31
N LEU A 14 1.37 -6.57 20.03
CA LEU A 14 0.93 -5.47 20.90
C LEU A 14 -0.09 -5.95 21.94
N GLU A 15 0.35 -6.02 23.20
CA GLU A 15 -0.46 -6.54 24.32
C GLU A 15 -1.36 -5.49 24.98
N ASP A 16 -0.88 -4.25 25.09
CA ASP A 16 -1.56 -3.17 25.82
C ASP A 16 -2.50 -2.38 24.90
N THR A 17 -3.77 -2.29 25.27
CA THR A 17 -4.81 -1.51 24.57
C THR A 17 -4.37 -0.08 24.23
N ARG A 18 -3.70 0.61 25.15
CA ARG A 18 -3.23 1.99 24.97
C ARG A 18 -2.13 2.05 23.91
N VAL A 19 -1.23 1.07 23.89
CA VAL A 19 -0.15 0.99 22.89
C VAL A 19 -0.74 0.69 21.52
N THR A 20 -1.65 -0.28 21.42
CA THR A 20 -2.36 -0.62 20.18
C THR A 20 -3.14 0.57 19.60
N ARG A 21 -3.86 1.32 20.45
CA ARG A 21 -4.57 2.53 20.01
C ARG A 21 -3.63 3.62 19.51
N ARG A 22 -2.48 3.82 20.18
CA ARG A 22 -1.46 4.78 19.71
C ARG A 22 -0.88 4.37 18.36
N TYR A 23 -0.62 3.08 18.15
CA TYR A 23 -0.14 2.54 16.89
C TYR A 23 -1.10 2.84 15.74
N PHE A 24 -2.40 2.52 15.91
CA PHE A 24 -3.38 2.80 14.87
C PHE A 24 -3.67 4.29 14.67
N ALA A 25 -3.66 5.10 15.74
CA ALA A 25 -3.81 6.55 15.61
C ALA A 25 -2.66 7.19 14.79
N MET A 26 -1.45 6.65 14.91
CA MET A 26 -0.31 7.06 14.08
C MET A 26 -0.57 6.71 12.60
N PHE A 27 -1.03 5.50 12.28
CA PHE A 27 -1.37 5.13 10.90
C PHE A 27 -2.56 5.91 10.32
N GLU A 28 -3.55 6.25 11.15
CA GLU A 28 -4.64 7.14 10.76
C GLU A 28 -4.11 8.53 10.37
N ALA A 29 -3.19 9.10 11.17
CA ALA A 29 -2.53 10.35 10.82
C ALA A 29 -1.72 10.24 9.52
N ILE A 30 -0.91 9.18 9.38
CA ILE A 30 -0.11 8.92 8.17
C ILE A 30 -1.00 8.86 6.94
N THR A 31 -1.99 7.98 6.92
CA THR A 31 -2.89 7.77 5.77
C THR A 31 -3.71 9.02 5.44
N GLY A 32 -4.06 9.83 6.44
CA GLY A 32 -4.69 11.14 6.26
C GLY A 32 -3.82 12.19 5.52
N HIS A 33 -2.51 11.97 5.42
CA HIS A 33 -1.61 12.85 4.66
C HIS A 33 -1.27 12.33 3.26
N LEU A 34 -1.32 11.01 3.02
CA LEU A 34 -0.82 10.38 1.79
C LEU A 34 -1.47 10.92 0.51
N ALA A 35 -2.79 11.15 0.51
CA ALA A 35 -3.49 11.71 -0.66
C ALA A 35 -3.01 13.13 -1.01
N ARG A 36 -2.65 13.94 0.00
CA ARG A 36 -2.10 15.29 -0.22
C ARG A 36 -0.65 15.25 -0.68
N VAL A 37 0.14 14.29 -0.20
CA VAL A 37 1.50 14.04 -0.71
C VAL A 37 1.45 13.64 -2.18
N ALA A 38 0.54 12.74 -2.56
CA ALA A 38 0.31 12.40 -3.98
C ALA A 38 -0.02 13.65 -4.82
N GLY A 39 -0.86 14.55 -4.30
CA GLY A 39 -1.16 15.83 -4.96
C GLY A 39 0.05 16.78 -5.10
N GLN A 40 1.04 16.73 -4.20
CA GLN A 40 2.29 17.49 -4.38
C GLN A 40 3.11 16.96 -5.56
N PHE A 41 3.15 15.64 -5.76
CA PHE A 41 3.81 15.06 -6.93
C PHE A 41 3.11 15.44 -8.25
N GLU A 42 1.79 15.66 -8.25
CA GLU A 42 1.06 16.24 -9.40
C GLU A 42 1.53 17.66 -9.69
N ALA A 43 1.58 18.51 -8.66
CA ALA A 43 1.97 19.91 -8.78
C ALA A 43 3.43 20.08 -9.26
N GLU A 44 4.29 19.11 -8.92
CA GLU A 44 5.68 19.02 -9.37
C GLU A 44 5.83 18.35 -10.75
N GLY A 45 4.75 17.90 -11.38
CA GLY A 45 4.73 17.27 -12.71
C GLY A 45 5.27 15.84 -12.75
N SER A 46 5.47 15.20 -11.59
CA SER A 46 5.99 13.82 -11.50
C SER A 46 4.89 12.77 -11.70
N LEU A 47 3.65 13.09 -11.33
CA LEU A 47 2.47 12.25 -11.54
C LEU A 47 1.42 12.99 -12.36
N THR A 48 0.64 12.24 -13.14
CA THR A 48 -0.55 12.78 -13.81
C THR A 48 -1.75 12.79 -12.86
N ARG A 49 -2.77 13.59 -13.19
CA ARG A 49 -4.03 13.63 -12.42
C ARG A 49 -4.71 12.26 -12.32
N ALA A 50 -4.69 11.46 -13.39
CA ALA A 50 -5.31 10.13 -13.41
C ALA A 50 -4.63 9.20 -12.38
N GLU A 51 -3.30 9.26 -12.30
CA GLU A 51 -2.52 8.46 -11.37
C GLU A 51 -2.68 8.89 -9.92
N VAL A 52 -2.72 10.20 -9.67
CA VAL A 52 -2.99 10.75 -8.33
C VAL A 52 -4.36 10.28 -7.83
N ASN A 53 -5.38 10.30 -8.70
CA ASN A 53 -6.70 9.80 -8.36
C ASN A 53 -6.70 8.30 -8.02
N LEU A 54 -5.96 7.48 -8.77
CA LEU A 54 -5.84 6.03 -8.50
C LEU A 54 -5.06 5.76 -7.21
N LEU A 55 -3.91 6.43 -7.00
CA LEU A 55 -3.14 6.32 -5.77
C LEU A 55 -3.97 6.74 -4.56
N ALA A 56 -4.72 7.84 -4.66
CA ALA A 56 -5.61 8.29 -3.59
C ALA A 56 -6.65 7.21 -3.21
N ARG A 57 -7.22 6.50 -4.19
CA ARG A 57 -8.15 5.38 -3.92
C ARG A 57 -7.48 4.26 -3.12
N TYR A 58 -6.28 3.84 -3.52
CA TYR A 58 -5.53 2.83 -2.77
C TYR A 58 -5.15 3.30 -1.36
N MET A 59 -4.80 4.58 -1.19
CA MET A 59 -4.45 5.14 0.13
C MET A 59 -5.67 5.23 1.05
N ILE A 60 -6.84 5.56 0.51
CA ILE A 60 -8.12 5.53 1.25
C ILE A 60 -8.43 4.09 1.68
N ALA A 61 -8.31 3.14 0.76
CA ALA A 61 -8.53 1.72 1.05
C ALA A 61 -7.59 1.20 2.14
N LEU A 62 -6.32 1.62 2.11
CA LEU A 62 -5.33 1.31 3.14
C LEU A 62 -5.72 1.92 4.50
N GLY A 63 -6.20 3.16 4.52
CA GLY A 63 -6.75 3.78 5.73
C GLY A 63 -7.93 3.00 6.32
N TYR A 64 -8.82 2.48 5.49
CA TYR A 64 -9.92 1.61 5.93
C TYR A 64 -9.44 0.26 6.44
N THR A 65 -8.40 -0.34 5.85
CA THR A 65 -7.73 -1.54 6.40
C THR A 65 -7.24 -1.28 7.82
N PHE A 66 -6.54 -0.17 8.06
CA PHE A 66 -6.08 0.19 9.40
C PHE A 66 -7.22 0.46 10.37
N ARG A 67 -8.31 1.10 9.92
CA ARG A 67 -9.52 1.30 10.73
C ARG A 67 -10.16 -0.03 11.13
N ALA A 68 -10.27 -0.98 10.20
CA ALA A 68 -10.79 -2.31 10.48
C ALA A 68 -9.92 -3.04 11.51
N LEU A 69 -8.59 -3.06 11.33
CA LEU A 69 -7.65 -3.64 12.30
C LEU A 69 -7.72 -2.95 13.67
N ALA A 70 -7.87 -1.62 13.70
CA ALA A 70 -8.06 -0.87 14.94
C ALA A 70 -9.32 -1.29 15.68
N ASN A 71 -10.43 -1.55 14.97
CA ASN A 71 -11.67 -2.07 15.56
C ASN A 71 -11.52 -3.51 16.06
N LYS A 72 -10.85 -4.37 15.28
CA LYS A 72 -10.53 -5.77 15.66
C LYS A 72 -9.77 -5.79 16.98
N TYR A 73 -8.67 -5.04 17.07
CA TYR A 73 -7.78 -5.05 18.23
C TYR A 73 -8.10 -3.97 19.30
N HIS A 74 -9.24 -3.27 19.19
CA HIS A 74 -9.60 -2.14 20.07
C HIS A 74 -9.62 -2.49 21.57
N MET A 75 -9.91 -3.76 21.87
CA MET A 75 -10.04 -4.32 23.22
C MET A 75 -8.93 -5.33 23.55
N ALA A 76 -7.85 -5.38 22.76
CA ALA A 76 -6.68 -6.21 23.04
C ALA A 76 -6.17 -5.94 24.47
N GLY A 77 -5.94 -7.01 25.24
CA GLY A 77 -5.49 -6.94 26.64
C GLY A 77 -6.56 -6.58 27.68
N ARG A 78 -7.84 -6.36 27.28
CA ARG A 78 -8.95 -6.02 28.20
C ARG A 78 -10.12 -6.99 28.21
N ALA A 79 -10.28 -7.78 27.16
CA ALA A 79 -11.29 -8.84 27.15
C ALA A 79 -10.71 -10.10 27.80
N GLU A 80 -11.26 -10.53 28.94
CA GLU A 80 -10.94 -11.84 29.53
C GLU A 80 -11.40 -12.97 28.57
N GLY A 81 -10.47 -13.83 28.13
CA GLY A 81 -10.76 -15.00 27.28
C GLY A 81 -10.31 -14.89 25.82
N LEU A 82 -10.99 -15.65 24.93
CA LEU A 82 -10.76 -15.79 23.47
C LEU A 82 -11.05 -14.50 22.66
N GLY A 83 -10.47 -13.36 23.07
CA GLY A 83 -10.41 -12.16 22.23
C GLY A 83 -9.62 -12.43 20.94
N PRO A 84 -9.53 -11.47 20.01
CA PRO A 84 -8.93 -11.64 18.68
C PRO A 84 -7.40 -11.86 18.70
N GLY A 85 -6.83 -12.15 19.87
CA GLY A 85 -5.39 -12.20 20.09
C GLY A 85 -4.78 -10.80 20.16
N LYS A 86 -3.51 -10.73 19.82
CA LYS A 86 -2.72 -9.50 19.78
C LYS A 86 -2.41 -9.18 18.33
N LEU A 87 -2.33 -7.89 18.00
CA LEU A 87 -1.87 -7.46 16.68
C LEU A 87 -0.42 -7.87 16.51
N THR A 88 -0.12 -8.59 15.43
CA THR A 88 1.26 -8.82 15.03
C THR A 88 1.66 -7.82 13.94
N PHE A 89 2.77 -7.12 14.17
CA PHE A 89 3.36 -6.22 13.19
C PHE A 89 4.86 -6.47 13.09
N ASP A 90 5.43 -6.14 11.95
CA ASP A 90 6.86 -6.26 11.72
C ASP A 90 7.57 -5.01 12.28
N ARG A 91 8.40 -5.24 13.29
CA ARG A 91 9.04 -4.18 14.09
C ARG A 91 10.41 -3.78 13.53
N GLU A 92 11.05 -4.65 12.76
CA GLU A 92 12.45 -4.50 12.37
C GLU A 92 12.61 -4.01 10.94
N GLU A 93 11.69 -4.34 10.04
CA GLU A 93 11.82 -3.96 8.63
C GLU A 93 10.78 -2.93 8.22
N SER A 94 9.49 -3.26 8.30
CA SER A 94 8.41 -2.45 7.72
C SER A 94 7.75 -1.46 8.68
N GLY A 95 7.50 -1.82 9.93
CA GLY A 95 6.64 -1.08 10.84
C GLY A 95 5.12 -1.29 10.64
N PHE A 96 4.73 -2.11 9.65
CA PHE A 96 3.33 -2.38 9.27
C PHE A 96 2.83 -3.72 9.85
N PRO A 97 1.50 -3.94 9.91
CA PRO A 97 0.92 -5.24 10.24
C PRO A 97 1.48 -6.34 9.32
N VAL A 98 1.68 -7.55 9.84
CA VAL A 98 2.21 -8.64 9.00
C VAL A 98 1.19 -9.08 7.96
N HIS A 99 1.64 -9.58 6.81
CA HIS A 99 0.74 -10.05 5.73
C HIS A 99 -0.35 -11.03 6.21
N ALA A 100 -0.04 -11.88 7.19
CA ALA A 100 -1.01 -12.83 7.77
C ALA A 100 -2.24 -12.14 8.40
N GLU A 101 -2.12 -10.91 8.91
CA GLU A 101 -3.25 -10.15 9.42
C GLU A 101 -4.26 -9.82 8.32
N LEU A 102 -3.77 -9.44 7.13
CA LEU A 102 -4.63 -9.13 5.99
C LEU A 102 -5.28 -10.38 5.40
N LEU A 103 -4.58 -11.53 5.40
CA LEU A 103 -5.18 -12.82 5.02
C LEU A 103 -6.31 -13.21 5.97
N GLN A 104 -6.11 -13.03 7.28
CA GLN A 104 -7.17 -13.28 8.26
C GLN A 104 -8.36 -12.35 8.05
N MET A 105 -8.12 -11.06 7.80
CA MET A 105 -9.19 -10.11 7.47
C MET A 105 -9.99 -10.52 6.22
N ALA A 106 -9.32 -10.99 5.17
CA ALA A 106 -9.97 -11.48 3.96
C ALA A 106 -10.86 -12.70 4.27
N SER A 107 -10.39 -13.62 5.11
CA SER A 107 -11.18 -14.75 5.59
C SER A 107 -12.39 -14.29 6.43
N ASP A 108 -12.20 -13.34 7.34
CA ASP A 108 -13.27 -12.79 8.19
C ASP A 108 -14.33 -12.09 7.34
N ALA A 109 -13.92 -11.38 6.29
CA ALA A 109 -14.83 -10.65 5.40
C ALA A 109 -15.82 -11.56 4.68
N ALA A 110 -15.37 -12.74 4.25
CA ALA A 110 -16.24 -13.77 3.65
C ALA A 110 -17.34 -14.25 4.63
N GLN A 111 -17.13 -14.11 5.93
CA GLN A 111 -18.06 -14.55 6.98
C GLN A 111 -18.78 -13.38 7.67
N ALA A 112 -18.39 -12.13 7.40
CA ALA A 112 -18.86 -10.93 8.09
C ALA A 112 -20.39 -10.81 8.09
N GLY A 113 -21.03 -11.06 6.94
CA GLY A 113 -22.49 -11.04 6.82
C GLY A 113 -23.22 -12.03 7.74
N ARG A 114 -22.62 -13.20 8.01
CA ARG A 114 -23.17 -14.19 8.95
C ARG A 114 -22.98 -13.73 10.39
N HIS A 115 -21.79 -13.25 10.76
CA HIS A 115 -21.50 -12.74 12.09
C HIS A 115 -22.43 -11.59 12.47
N MET A 116 -22.60 -10.62 11.57
CA MET A 116 -23.44 -9.44 11.83
C MET A 116 -24.92 -9.77 12.07
N LYS A 117 -25.47 -10.85 11.48
CA LYS A 117 -26.86 -11.27 11.73
C LYS A 117 -27.08 -11.75 13.16
N GLY A 118 -26.06 -12.31 13.80
CA GLY A 118 -26.10 -12.77 15.19
C GLY A 118 -25.74 -11.70 16.22
N MET A 119 -25.40 -10.49 15.78
CA MET A 119 -24.93 -9.40 16.65
C MET A 119 -25.95 -8.27 16.73
N PRO A 120 -26.17 -7.68 17.91
CA PRO A 120 -26.96 -6.45 18.00
C PRO A 120 -26.33 -5.33 17.17
N GLY A 121 -27.17 -4.44 16.65
CA GLY A 121 -26.72 -3.24 15.93
C GLY A 121 -26.01 -2.26 16.86
N GLN A 122 -25.30 -1.28 16.27
CA GLN A 122 -24.54 -0.29 17.06
C GLN A 122 -25.42 0.47 18.07
N ASP A 123 -26.60 0.94 17.66
CA ASP A 123 -27.45 1.76 18.54
C ASP A 123 -27.96 0.96 19.74
N GLU A 124 -28.27 -0.32 19.52
CA GLU A 124 -28.68 -1.24 20.58
C GLU A 124 -27.54 -1.54 21.55
N LEU A 125 -26.32 -1.79 21.05
CA LEU A 125 -25.14 -1.95 21.90
C LEU A 125 -24.84 -0.69 22.71
N ARG A 126 -25.00 0.50 22.12
CA ARG A 126 -24.84 1.79 22.84
C ARG A 126 -25.87 1.92 23.95
N ARG A 127 -27.14 1.59 23.69
CA ARG A 127 -28.21 1.61 24.70
C ARG A 127 -27.90 0.67 25.86
N GLN A 128 -27.56 -0.59 25.58
CA GLN A 128 -27.19 -1.58 26.59
C GLN A 128 -25.99 -1.14 27.44
N MET A 129 -24.98 -0.52 26.82
CA MET A 129 -23.83 0.02 27.55
C MET A 129 -24.25 1.13 28.54
N VAL A 130 -25.11 2.07 28.12
CA VAL A 130 -25.59 3.14 29.00
C VAL A 130 -26.40 2.57 30.16
N GLU A 131 -27.27 1.59 29.90
CA GLU A 131 -28.05 0.91 30.95
C GLU A 131 -27.17 0.20 31.98
N GLU A 132 -26.11 -0.47 31.54
CA GLU A 132 -25.17 -1.13 32.44
C GLU A 132 -24.35 -0.12 33.26
N ILE A 133 -23.88 0.96 32.63
CA ILE A 133 -23.13 2.03 33.31
C ILE A 133 -24.01 2.72 34.36
N VAL A 134 -25.23 3.12 34.01
CA VAL A 134 -26.10 3.89 34.92
C VAL A 134 -26.76 2.98 35.94
N GLY A 135 -27.23 1.80 35.53
CA GLY A 135 -27.98 0.89 36.38
C GLY A 135 -27.10 0.07 37.33
N LYS A 136 -25.91 -0.34 36.89
CA LYS A 136 -25.00 -1.17 37.70
C LYS A 136 -23.73 -0.46 38.15
N LEU A 137 -23.45 0.75 37.64
CA LEU A 137 -22.21 1.49 37.92
C LEU A 137 -20.94 0.70 37.57
N GLN A 138 -21.01 -0.10 36.50
CA GLN A 138 -19.92 -0.96 36.03
C GLN A 138 -19.48 -0.59 34.62
N VAL A 139 -18.19 -0.82 34.33
CA VAL A 139 -17.64 -0.65 32.98
C VAL A 139 -18.09 -1.83 32.11
N PRO A 140 -18.82 -1.61 31.00
CA PRO A 140 -19.45 -2.67 30.23
C PRO A 140 -18.47 -3.30 29.23
N THR A 141 -17.36 -3.88 29.72
CA THR A 141 -16.24 -4.37 28.88
C THR A 141 -16.68 -5.39 27.82
N ARG A 142 -17.63 -6.28 28.14
CA ARG A 142 -18.16 -7.27 27.19
C ARG A 142 -18.96 -6.61 26.06
N LEU A 143 -19.76 -5.59 26.37
CA LEU A 143 -20.51 -4.84 25.36
C LEU A 143 -19.60 -3.94 24.52
N GLN A 144 -18.54 -3.38 25.12
CA GLN A 144 -17.50 -2.66 24.38
C GLN A 144 -16.77 -3.57 23.38
N TYR A 145 -16.48 -4.81 23.77
CA TYR A 145 -15.95 -5.81 22.85
C TYR A 145 -16.92 -6.16 21.74
N ALA A 146 -18.19 -6.44 22.07
CA ALA A 146 -19.22 -6.70 21.06
C ALA A 146 -19.37 -5.53 20.07
N MET A 147 -19.29 -4.28 20.56
CA MET A 147 -19.27 -3.08 19.72
C MET A 147 -18.06 -3.03 18.79
N SER A 148 -16.85 -3.30 19.31
CA SER A 148 -15.65 -3.26 18.47
C SER A 148 -15.70 -4.31 17.36
N GLN A 149 -16.18 -5.52 17.67
CA GLN A 149 -16.39 -6.58 16.68
C GLN A 149 -17.48 -6.21 15.67
N ARG A 150 -18.58 -5.57 16.12
CA ARG A 150 -19.63 -5.08 15.22
C ARG A 150 -19.08 -4.08 14.21
N LEU A 151 -18.31 -3.10 14.67
CA LEU A 151 -17.67 -2.09 13.83
C LEU A 151 -16.64 -2.71 12.87
N TYR A 152 -15.89 -3.71 13.32
CA TYR A 152 -14.95 -4.45 12.47
C TYR A 152 -15.67 -5.14 11.30
N TYR A 153 -16.71 -5.95 11.58
CA TYR A 153 -17.44 -6.65 10.52
C TYR A 153 -18.23 -5.72 9.60
N GLU A 154 -18.74 -4.60 10.11
CA GLU A 154 -19.38 -3.58 9.26
C GLU A 154 -18.37 -2.94 8.31
N GLU A 155 -17.14 -2.70 8.77
CA GLU A 155 -16.07 -2.19 7.91
C GLU A 155 -15.69 -3.19 6.81
N LEU A 156 -15.50 -4.47 7.19
CA LEU A 156 -15.22 -5.54 6.22
C LEU A 156 -16.33 -5.70 5.18
N ALA A 157 -17.58 -5.60 5.61
CA ALA A 157 -18.74 -5.76 4.72
C ALA A 157 -18.90 -4.63 3.69
N ARG A 158 -18.30 -3.45 3.94
CA ARG A 158 -18.25 -2.38 2.92
C ARG A 158 -17.35 -2.75 1.74
N GLY A 159 -16.32 -3.57 1.97
CA GLY A 159 -15.43 -4.07 0.92
C GLY A 159 -14.44 -3.04 0.34
N GLU A 160 -14.42 -1.82 0.85
CA GLU A 160 -13.58 -0.71 0.35
C GLU A 160 -12.13 -0.74 0.88
N ILE A 161 -11.68 -1.86 1.46
CA ILE A 161 -10.38 -1.96 2.12
C ILE A 161 -9.27 -2.41 1.16
N PHE A 162 -8.01 -2.20 1.55
CA PHE A 162 -6.85 -2.73 0.84
C PHE A 162 -6.65 -4.20 1.21
N TRP A 163 -6.88 -5.08 0.23
CA TRP A 163 -6.73 -6.53 0.36
C TRP A 163 -5.28 -7.00 0.13
N PRO A 164 -4.93 -8.24 0.53
CA PRO A 164 -3.64 -8.84 0.18
C PRO A 164 -3.31 -8.75 -1.31
N GLN A 165 -4.32 -8.89 -2.16
CA GLN A 165 -4.23 -8.74 -3.60
C GLN A 165 -5.41 -7.88 -4.09
N MET A 166 -5.08 -6.81 -4.80
CA MET A 166 -6.02 -5.94 -5.51
C MET A 166 -5.83 -6.20 -7.00
N HIS A 167 -6.73 -6.99 -7.59
CA HIS A 167 -6.62 -7.43 -8.98
C HIS A 167 -6.51 -6.26 -9.97
N PRO A 168 -5.88 -6.46 -11.13
CA PRO A 168 -5.74 -5.42 -12.13
C PRO A 168 -7.08 -4.93 -12.65
N ASP A 169 -7.19 -3.62 -12.78
CA ASP A 169 -8.28 -2.91 -13.44
C ASP A 169 -7.71 -1.83 -14.37
N VAL A 170 -8.56 -1.25 -15.22
CA VAL A 170 -8.14 -0.39 -16.33
C VAL A 170 -8.97 0.88 -16.41
N VAL A 171 -8.28 1.99 -16.63
CA VAL A 171 -8.89 3.27 -16.97
C VAL A 171 -8.56 3.58 -18.43
N TRP A 172 -9.58 3.85 -19.24
CA TRP A 172 -9.37 4.30 -20.62
C TRP A 172 -8.83 5.73 -20.66
N LEU A 173 -7.71 5.94 -21.35
CA LEU A 173 -7.03 7.23 -21.49
C LEU A 173 -7.32 7.92 -22.83
N GLY A 174 -7.73 7.15 -23.85
CA GLY A 174 -7.99 7.68 -25.18
C GLY A 174 -7.65 6.68 -26.28
N ASN A 175 -7.76 7.14 -27.52
CA ASN A 175 -7.38 6.38 -28.69
C ASN A 175 -6.45 7.23 -29.55
N ASP A 176 -5.40 6.61 -30.07
CA ASP A 176 -4.52 7.20 -31.06
C ASP A 176 -4.70 6.47 -32.39
N GLY A 177 -4.71 7.20 -33.51
CA GLY A 177 -4.96 6.63 -34.83
C GLY A 177 -6.41 6.22 -35.10
N GLU A 178 -6.66 5.72 -36.31
CA GLU A 178 -7.98 5.28 -36.77
C GLU A 178 -7.89 3.99 -37.60
N GLY A 179 -9.03 3.30 -37.74
CA GLY A 179 -9.13 2.12 -38.61
C GLY A 179 -8.24 0.96 -38.16
N ARG A 180 -7.26 0.60 -38.99
CA ARG A 180 -6.32 -0.52 -38.73
C ARG A 180 -5.15 -0.12 -37.83
N ASP A 181 -4.87 1.18 -37.71
CA ASP A 181 -3.77 1.71 -36.89
C ASP A 181 -4.26 2.24 -35.53
N LEU A 182 -5.49 1.87 -35.15
CA LEU A 182 -6.10 2.27 -33.89
C LEU A 182 -5.35 1.65 -32.70
N ARG A 183 -4.81 2.50 -31.83
CA ARG A 183 -4.20 2.14 -30.54
C ARG A 183 -5.06 2.67 -29.41
N ARG A 184 -5.59 1.76 -28.59
CA ARG A 184 -6.34 2.16 -27.39
C ARG A 184 -5.36 2.33 -26.24
N ARG A 185 -5.37 3.48 -25.59
CA ARG A 185 -4.53 3.74 -24.43
C ARG A 185 -5.30 3.48 -23.16
N TYR A 186 -4.70 2.70 -22.27
CA TYR A 186 -5.21 2.39 -20.95
C TYR A 186 -4.17 2.71 -19.88
N LEU A 187 -4.65 3.09 -18.70
CA LEU A 187 -3.89 3.04 -17.46
C LEU A 187 -4.35 1.81 -16.69
N VAL A 188 -3.56 0.74 -16.77
CA VAL A 188 -3.77 -0.47 -15.98
C VAL A 188 -3.23 -0.22 -14.58
N HIS A 189 -3.96 -0.63 -13.54
CA HIS A 189 -3.51 -0.46 -12.17
C HIS A 189 -3.88 -1.67 -11.31
N TRP A 190 -2.98 -2.01 -10.38
CA TRP A 190 -3.19 -3.06 -9.40
C TRP A 190 -2.36 -2.79 -8.15
N ALA A 191 -2.60 -3.57 -7.10
CA ALA A 191 -1.81 -3.45 -5.89
C ALA A 191 -1.73 -4.78 -5.15
N VAL A 192 -0.68 -4.95 -4.36
CA VAL A 192 -0.49 -6.11 -3.48
C VAL A 192 0.02 -5.63 -2.13
N TYR A 193 -0.34 -6.37 -1.09
CA TYR A 193 0.35 -6.27 0.18
C TYR A 193 1.52 -7.23 0.16
N ASP A 194 2.72 -6.69 -0.04
CA ASP A 194 3.91 -7.48 -0.27
C ASP A 194 4.22 -8.34 0.95
N SER A 195 4.25 -9.67 0.80
CA SER A 195 4.48 -10.58 1.93
C SER A 195 5.94 -10.65 2.37
N SER A 196 6.88 -10.24 1.52
CA SER A 196 8.31 -10.26 1.83
C SER A 196 8.73 -8.97 2.53
N LEU A 197 8.24 -7.83 2.06
CA LEU A 197 8.53 -6.52 2.63
C LEU A 197 7.49 -6.04 3.66
N ASN A 198 6.36 -6.74 3.81
CA ASN A 198 5.22 -6.35 4.64
C ASN A 198 4.71 -4.92 4.39
N ILE A 199 4.74 -4.43 3.14
CA ILE A 199 4.28 -3.08 2.79
C ILE A 199 3.31 -3.09 1.60
N PRO A 200 2.37 -2.13 1.53
CA PRO A 200 1.56 -1.90 0.35
C PRO A 200 2.42 -1.50 -0.86
N THR A 201 2.25 -2.23 -1.96
CA THR A 201 2.92 -1.99 -3.23
C THR A 201 1.89 -1.81 -4.34
N ILE A 202 1.94 -0.68 -5.04
CA ILE A 202 0.97 -0.30 -6.08
C ILE A 202 1.68 -0.21 -7.42
N TYR A 203 1.01 -0.66 -8.47
CA TYR A 203 1.51 -0.66 -9.83
C TYR A 203 0.58 0.13 -10.72
N LEU A 204 1.16 0.97 -11.58
CA LEU A 204 0.46 1.71 -12.64
C LEU A 204 1.19 1.45 -13.96
N MET A 205 0.46 1.12 -15.01
CA MET A 205 1.03 0.79 -16.30
C MET A 205 0.28 1.51 -17.43
N ASP A 206 0.99 2.37 -18.15
CA ASP A 206 0.49 2.91 -19.42
C ASP A 206 0.59 1.82 -20.47
N LEU A 207 -0.55 1.43 -21.04
CA LEU A 207 -0.68 0.31 -21.96
C LEU A 207 -1.33 0.75 -23.27
N GLU A 208 -0.72 0.37 -24.40
CA GLU A 208 -1.35 0.45 -25.71
C GLU A 208 -1.90 -0.92 -26.14
N ASP A 209 -3.17 -0.96 -26.53
CA ASP A 209 -3.87 -2.14 -27.03
C ASP A 209 -4.15 -1.98 -28.53
N THR A 210 -3.46 -2.77 -29.34
CA THR A 210 -3.65 -2.90 -30.80
C THR A 210 -4.61 -4.04 -31.17
N GLY A 211 -5.22 -4.68 -30.17
CA GLY A 211 -6.12 -5.79 -30.36
C GLY A 211 -7.41 -5.41 -31.08
N ARG A 212 -8.03 -6.39 -31.73
CA ARG A 212 -9.28 -6.19 -32.47
C ARG A 212 -10.42 -5.77 -31.54
N THR A 213 -10.56 -6.48 -30.43
CA THR A 213 -11.51 -6.18 -29.36
C THR A 213 -10.83 -5.25 -28.36
N ALA A 214 -11.57 -4.34 -27.73
CA ALA A 214 -10.99 -3.55 -26.64
C ALA A 214 -10.64 -4.47 -25.46
N LEU A 215 -9.42 -4.36 -24.92
CA LEU A 215 -8.92 -5.23 -23.84
C LEU A 215 -9.97 -5.54 -22.75
N PRO A 216 -10.64 -4.57 -22.10
CA PRO A 216 -11.52 -4.86 -20.96
C PRO A 216 -12.82 -5.59 -21.35
N LYS A 217 -13.13 -5.64 -22.65
CA LYS A 217 -14.30 -6.34 -23.22
C LYS A 217 -13.92 -7.69 -23.82
N ASP A 218 -12.64 -8.02 -23.85
CA ASP A 218 -12.14 -9.28 -24.39
C ASP A 218 -12.19 -10.35 -23.30
N GLU A 219 -13.18 -11.25 -23.40
CA GLU A 219 -13.44 -12.30 -22.41
C GLU A 219 -12.29 -13.30 -22.23
N ARG A 220 -11.31 -13.30 -23.14
CA ARG A 220 -10.13 -14.17 -23.07
C ARG A 220 -8.88 -13.39 -22.66
N ARG A 221 -8.52 -12.34 -23.41
CA ARG A 221 -7.26 -11.61 -23.17
C ARG A 221 -7.24 -10.90 -21.82
N TRP A 222 -8.37 -10.35 -21.37
CA TRP A 222 -8.38 -9.59 -20.13
C TRP A 222 -8.16 -10.46 -18.88
N PRO A 223 -8.89 -11.58 -18.69
CA PRO A 223 -8.59 -12.50 -17.59
C PRO A 223 -7.16 -13.05 -17.62
N GLU A 224 -6.62 -13.37 -18.81
CA GLU A 224 -5.23 -13.82 -18.98
C GLU A 224 -4.23 -12.72 -18.55
N ALA A 225 -4.42 -11.48 -19.01
CA ALA A 225 -3.59 -10.34 -18.63
C ALA A 225 -3.65 -10.06 -17.11
N GLN A 226 -4.84 -10.12 -16.51
CA GLN A 226 -5.02 -9.97 -15.07
C GLN A 226 -4.24 -11.04 -14.28
N ALA A 227 -4.36 -12.31 -14.70
CA ALA A 227 -3.66 -13.42 -14.07
C ALA A 227 -2.14 -13.30 -14.20
N HIS A 228 -1.65 -12.92 -15.39
CA HIS A 228 -0.23 -12.73 -15.64
C HIS A 228 0.36 -11.62 -14.76
N LEU A 229 -0.27 -10.44 -14.73
CA LEU A 229 0.17 -9.32 -13.88
C LEU A 229 0.15 -9.68 -12.40
N MET A 230 -0.82 -10.48 -11.93
CA MET A 230 -0.87 -10.95 -10.54
C MET A 230 0.21 -11.97 -10.20
N ALA A 231 0.49 -12.91 -11.09
CA ALA A 231 1.57 -13.87 -10.89
C ALA A 231 2.93 -13.19 -10.77
N GLN A 232 3.10 -12.02 -11.39
CA GLN A 232 4.33 -11.24 -11.37
C GLN A 232 4.35 -10.11 -10.31
N ALA A 233 3.25 -9.90 -9.59
CA ALA A 233 3.17 -8.93 -8.50
C ALA A 233 3.71 -9.51 -7.18
N VAL A 234 4.90 -10.12 -7.25
CA VAL A 234 5.65 -10.64 -6.10
C VAL A 234 6.85 -9.73 -5.85
N ALA A 235 7.17 -9.50 -4.58
CA ALA A 235 8.33 -8.75 -4.14
C ALA A 235 9.60 -9.10 -4.92
N GLY A 236 10.37 -8.09 -5.31
CA GLY A 236 11.74 -8.27 -5.82
C GLY A 236 11.86 -8.58 -7.32
N LEU A 237 10.76 -8.78 -8.06
CA LEU A 237 10.85 -8.81 -9.52
C LEU A 237 11.18 -7.42 -10.06
N LYS A 238 12.07 -7.36 -11.06
CA LYS A 238 12.46 -6.11 -11.70
C LYS A 238 11.34 -5.65 -12.64
N LEU A 239 11.15 -4.33 -12.77
CA LEU A 239 10.10 -3.79 -13.63
C LEU A 239 10.25 -4.25 -15.08
N VAL A 240 11.48 -4.30 -15.60
CA VAL A 240 11.77 -4.79 -16.96
C VAL A 240 11.41 -6.26 -17.16
N THR A 241 11.51 -7.07 -16.11
CA THR A 241 11.09 -8.48 -16.16
C THR A 241 9.57 -8.60 -16.26
N ILE A 242 8.84 -7.74 -15.53
CA ILE A 242 7.38 -7.70 -15.56
C ILE A 242 6.90 -7.18 -16.92
N ALA A 243 7.31 -5.97 -17.31
CA ALA A 243 6.87 -5.32 -18.53
C ALA A 243 7.32 -6.09 -19.78
N GLY A 244 8.58 -6.54 -19.84
CA GLY A 244 9.08 -7.32 -20.97
C GLY A 244 8.53 -8.74 -21.03
N GLY A 245 8.14 -9.34 -19.89
CA GLY A 245 7.39 -10.59 -19.88
C GLY A 245 5.98 -10.41 -20.44
N PHE A 246 5.28 -9.38 -19.96
CA PHE A 246 3.94 -9.03 -20.43
C PHE A 246 3.91 -8.71 -21.93
N ASP A 247 4.84 -7.88 -22.40
CA ASP A 247 4.98 -7.53 -23.82
C ASP A 247 5.20 -8.77 -24.70
N ARG A 248 6.01 -9.74 -24.23
CA ARG A 248 6.29 -10.98 -24.96
C ARG A 248 5.12 -11.95 -24.99
N ASP A 249 4.35 -12.04 -23.91
CA ASP A 249 3.25 -12.98 -23.78
C ASP A 249 1.97 -12.49 -24.49
N PHE A 250 1.86 -11.18 -24.76
CA PHE A 250 0.70 -10.56 -25.41
C PHE A 250 1.10 -9.72 -26.64
N ASP A 251 1.02 -10.32 -27.83
CA ASP A 251 1.39 -9.70 -29.12
C ASP A 251 0.69 -8.37 -29.46
N ASP A 252 -0.44 -8.08 -28.81
CA ASP A 252 -1.25 -6.88 -29.08
C ASP A 252 -1.36 -5.93 -27.89
N LEU A 253 -0.60 -6.15 -26.81
CA LEU A 253 -0.57 -5.33 -25.61
C LEU A 253 0.84 -4.82 -25.33
N HIS A 254 1.04 -3.52 -25.52
CA HIS A 254 2.36 -2.89 -25.54
C HIS A 254 2.54 -1.96 -24.32
N PRO A 255 3.23 -2.40 -23.25
CA PRO A 255 3.45 -1.59 -22.06
C PRO A 255 4.44 -0.45 -22.34
N LYS A 256 3.95 0.78 -22.31
CA LYS A 256 4.76 1.98 -22.60
C LYS A 256 5.47 2.54 -21.38
N ARG A 257 4.86 2.38 -20.21
CA ARG A 257 5.45 2.78 -18.94
C ARG A 257 4.92 1.90 -17.83
N LEU A 258 5.79 1.44 -16.94
CA LEU A 258 5.42 0.72 -15.73
C LEU A 258 6.01 1.45 -14.52
N ARG A 259 5.14 1.83 -13.58
CA ARG A 259 5.51 2.43 -12.30
C ARG A 259 5.14 1.53 -11.15
N ARG A 260 6.03 1.45 -10.17
CA ARG A 260 5.80 0.75 -8.89
C ARG A 260 6.03 1.70 -7.73
N PHE A 261 5.08 1.71 -6.80
CA PHE A 261 5.10 2.52 -5.60
C PHE A 261 5.18 1.62 -4.38
N HIS A 262 6.21 1.80 -3.56
CA HIS A 262 6.28 1.18 -2.23
C HIS A 262 5.92 2.22 -1.17
N ILE A 263 4.87 1.92 -0.39
CA ILE A 263 4.35 2.81 0.66
C ILE A 263 4.85 2.30 2.00
N GLY A 264 6.06 2.71 2.35
CA GLY A 264 6.81 2.22 3.49
C GLY A 264 8.27 1.97 3.13
N PRO A 265 9.08 1.51 4.09
CA PRO A 265 8.72 1.23 5.48
C PRO A 265 8.34 2.48 6.30
N MET A 266 7.63 2.25 7.40
CA MET A 266 7.33 3.22 8.45
C MET A 266 8.33 3.05 9.59
N TYR A 267 8.97 4.14 9.99
CA TYR A 267 9.92 4.23 11.09
C TYR A 267 9.26 4.97 12.25
N SER A 268 9.39 4.47 13.47
CA SER A 268 8.95 5.18 14.67
C SER A 268 9.83 4.83 15.85
N SER A 269 10.29 5.84 16.60
CA SER A 269 11.08 5.62 17.82
C SER A 269 10.30 4.88 18.92
N ALA A 270 8.96 4.94 18.91
CA ALA A 270 8.14 4.21 19.87
C ALA A 270 7.89 2.75 19.46
N PHE A 271 7.74 2.48 18.16
CA PHE A 271 7.25 1.18 17.69
C PHE A 271 8.32 0.34 16.99
N THR A 272 9.21 0.91 16.18
CA THR A 272 10.17 0.15 15.37
C THR A 272 11.56 0.07 16.01
N ARG A 273 12.42 -0.82 15.49
CA ARG A 273 13.80 -1.02 15.98
C ARG A 273 14.88 -0.83 14.91
N GLN A 274 14.50 -0.40 13.71
CA GLN A 274 15.37 -0.25 12.54
C GLN A 274 16.66 0.51 12.85
N THR A 275 17.77 0.10 12.24
CA THR A 275 19.06 0.75 12.44
C THR A 275 19.28 1.90 11.44
N GLY A 276 20.29 2.74 11.67
CA GLY A 276 20.70 3.79 10.74
C GLY A 276 20.35 5.22 11.18
N PRO A 277 20.66 6.21 10.33
CA PRO A 277 20.62 7.63 10.69
C PRO A 277 19.21 8.14 11.01
N LEU A 278 18.17 7.57 10.37
CA LEU A 278 16.79 8.00 10.59
C LEU A 278 16.29 7.66 12.00
N LYS A 279 16.73 6.55 12.58
CA LYS A 279 16.44 6.22 13.98
C LYS A 279 17.01 7.28 14.93
N ALA A 280 18.27 7.63 14.76
CA ALA A 280 18.92 8.66 15.59
C ALA A 280 18.27 10.04 15.44
N VAL A 281 17.71 10.34 14.26
CA VAL A 281 16.90 11.55 14.04
C VAL A 281 15.59 11.50 14.83
N LEU A 282 14.86 10.37 14.76
CA LEU A 282 13.58 10.22 15.46
C LEU A 282 13.74 10.21 16.98
N GLU A 283 14.79 9.57 17.51
CA GLU A 283 15.09 9.54 18.94
C GLU A 283 15.45 10.94 19.49
N GLU A 284 16.28 11.70 18.76
CA GLU A 284 16.69 13.05 19.19
C GLU A 284 15.61 14.11 18.98
N ALA A 285 14.69 13.91 18.04
CA ALA A 285 13.58 14.83 17.82
C ALA A 285 12.70 15.02 19.07
N HIS A 286 12.71 14.04 20.00
CA HIS A 286 11.88 14.04 21.20
C HIS A 286 10.44 14.48 20.91
N ALA A 287 9.92 14.02 19.77
CA ALA A 287 8.65 14.47 19.24
C ALA A 287 7.50 14.01 20.16
N SER A 288 6.40 14.77 20.12
CA SER A 288 5.21 14.39 20.87
C SER A 288 4.62 13.08 20.34
N VAL A 289 3.84 12.39 21.17
CA VAL A 289 3.18 11.13 20.78
C VAL A 289 2.33 11.34 19.53
N GLY A 290 2.59 10.55 18.48
CA GLY A 290 1.90 10.67 17.19
C GLY A 290 2.65 11.53 16.17
N GLU A 291 3.74 12.16 16.56
CA GLU A 291 4.68 12.89 15.68
C GLU A 291 6.06 12.23 15.60
N ASP A 292 6.23 11.09 16.25
CA ASP A 292 7.46 10.33 16.42
C ASP A 292 7.65 9.25 15.32
N TRP A 293 7.40 9.64 14.07
CA TRP A 293 7.45 8.73 12.92
C TRP A 293 8.02 9.38 11.65
N ALA A 294 8.43 8.54 10.71
CA ALA A 294 8.72 8.89 9.34
C ALA A 294 8.34 7.74 8.41
N LEU A 295 7.75 8.02 7.26
CA LEU A 295 7.33 7.03 6.28
C LEU A 295 8.15 7.21 5.00
N ALA A 296 8.79 6.14 4.53
CA ALA A 296 9.42 6.12 3.22
C ALA A 296 8.37 5.96 2.12
N TRP A 297 8.59 6.64 1.00
CA TRP A 297 7.80 6.51 -0.22
C TRP A 297 8.76 6.34 -1.38
N THR A 298 8.74 5.17 -2.01
CA THR A 298 9.62 4.87 -3.14
C THR A 298 8.79 4.76 -4.41
N MET A 299 9.25 5.41 -5.47
CA MET A 299 8.69 5.30 -6.82
C MET A 299 9.78 4.75 -7.75
N GLU A 300 9.48 3.64 -8.40
CA GLU A 300 10.28 3.08 -9.47
C GLU A 300 9.54 3.27 -10.78
N ASP A 301 10.29 3.59 -11.83
CA ASP A 301 9.74 3.89 -13.15
C ASP A 301 10.51 3.13 -14.22
N LEU A 302 9.79 2.58 -15.18
CA LEU A 302 10.31 1.93 -16.37
C LEU A 302 9.57 2.49 -17.57
N VAL A 303 10.30 3.01 -18.55
CA VAL A 303 9.74 3.61 -19.76
C VAL A 303 10.24 2.85 -20.98
N SER A 304 9.35 2.59 -21.93
CA SER A 304 9.73 2.10 -23.25
C SER A 304 10.47 3.18 -24.03
N GLU A 305 11.67 2.87 -24.51
CA GLU A 305 12.54 3.78 -25.26
C GLU A 305 12.26 3.71 -26.76
N ARG A 306 12.03 2.50 -27.28
CA ARG A 306 11.78 2.25 -28.70
C ARG A 306 11.02 0.96 -28.91
N VAL A 307 10.48 0.81 -30.12
CA VAL A 307 9.77 -0.38 -30.58
C VAL A 307 10.61 -1.08 -31.65
N GLU A 308 10.75 -2.40 -31.54
CA GLU A 308 11.38 -3.24 -32.55
C GLU A 308 10.38 -4.24 -33.12
N LEU A 309 10.54 -4.61 -34.40
CA LEU A 309 9.71 -5.63 -35.05
C LEU A 309 10.39 -6.99 -34.96
N GLU A 310 9.76 -7.93 -34.26
CA GLU A 310 10.21 -9.32 -34.19
C GLU A 310 9.35 -10.22 -35.06
N LYS A 311 9.94 -11.27 -35.65
CA LYS A 311 9.20 -12.24 -36.47
C LYS A 311 8.28 -13.07 -35.58
N SER A 312 6.98 -13.08 -35.90
CA SER A 312 5.99 -13.97 -35.28
C SER A 312 5.56 -15.05 -36.28
N GLY A 313 5.90 -16.31 -35.96
CA GLY A 313 5.62 -17.45 -36.83
C GLY A 313 6.25 -17.34 -38.23
N TRP A 314 5.57 -17.89 -39.24
CA TRP A 314 6.10 -18.00 -40.61
C TRP A 314 5.83 -16.78 -41.50
N PHE A 315 4.83 -15.96 -41.16
CA PHE A 315 4.32 -14.91 -42.04
C PHE A 315 3.98 -13.59 -41.32
N GLY A 316 4.35 -13.43 -40.05
CA GLY A 316 4.01 -12.25 -39.24
C GLY A 316 5.22 -11.55 -38.64
N SER A 317 5.00 -10.32 -38.22
CA SER A 317 5.86 -9.60 -37.29
C SER A 317 5.02 -8.96 -36.20
N VAL A 318 5.57 -8.87 -35.00
CA VAL A 318 4.97 -8.24 -33.82
C VAL A 318 5.88 -7.15 -33.33
N GLU A 319 5.28 -6.09 -32.80
CA GLU A 319 5.99 -5.04 -32.11
C GLU A 319 6.43 -5.54 -30.74
N ARG A 320 7.64 -5.15 -30.34
CA ARG A 320 8.21 -5.42 -29.01
C ARG A 320 8.81 -4.16 -28.44
N GLU A 321 8.55 -3.93 -27.17
CA GLU A 321 9.04 -2.77 -26.44
C GLU A 321 10.47 -3.00 -25.94
N ILE A 322 11.34 -2.04 -26.24
CA ILE A 322 12.70 -1.99 -25.69
C ILE A 322 12.73 -0.91 -24.63
N PHE A 323 12.92 -1.33 -23.38
CA PHE A 323 12.89 -0.42 -22.24
C PHE A 323 14.23 0.25 -21.99
N SER A 324 14.16 1.51 -21.54
CA SER A 324 15.33 2.25 -21.09
C SER A 324 15.74 1.80 -19.68
N LEU A 325 17.02 1.50 -19.46
CA LEU A 325 17.55 1.06 -18.17
C LEU A 325 18.59 2.07 -17.68
N ASP A 326 18.57 2.40 -16.38
CA ASP A 326 19.57 3.29 -15.78
C ASP A 326 20.97 2.66 -15.85
N PRO A 327 21.94 3.29 -16.56
CA PRO A 327 23.30 2.74 -16.68
C PRO A 327 24.21 3.10 -15.51
N PHE A 328 23.79 3.99 -14.60
CA PHE A 328 24.62 4.54 -13.51
C PHE A 328 24.18 4.11 -12.11
N ASP A 329 22.95 3.66 -11.92
CA ASP A 329 22.54 2.97 -10.69
C ASP A 329 23.31 1.64 -10.63
N GLY A 330 24.15 1.45 -9.61
CA GLY A 330 25.29 0.52 -9.58
C GLY A 330 24.97 -0.97 -9.75
N ALA A 331 24.53 -1.36 -10.94
CA ALA A 331 24.70 -2.59 -11.68
C ALA A 331 23.80 -2.49 -12.93
N ALA A 332 24.15 -3.16 -14.02
CA ALA A 332 23.27 -3.42 -15.18
C ALA A 332 22.04 -4.30 -14.83
N ASP A 333 21.54 -4.17 -13.59
CA ASP A 333 20.80 -5.14 -12.80
C ASP A 333 19.65 -4.46 -12.03
N SER A 334 19.48 -3.13 -12.11
CA SER A 334 18.36 -2.41 -11.48
C SER A 334 17.01 -2.73 -12.15
N GLY A 335 17.03 -3.00 -13.46
CA GLY A 335 15.86 -3.38 -14.25
C GLY A 335 14.70 -2.37 -14.24
N ARG A 336 15.05 -1.08 -14.13
CA ARG A 336 14.16 0.10 -14.13
C ARG A 336 14.88 1.28 -14.81
N THR A 337 14.12 2.27 -15.28
CA THR A 337 14.64 3.51 -15.88
C THR A 337 15.07 4.52 -14.81
N ARG A 338 14.32 4.63 -13.72
CA ARG A 338 14.60 5.59 -12.64
C ARG A 338 14.02 5.13 -11.30
N MET A 339 14.62 5.57 -10.21
CA MET A 339 14.07 5.47 -8.86
C MET A 339 14.08 6.84 -8.17
N ASP A 340 12.92 7.24 -7.66
CA ASP A 340 12.78 8.43 -6.80
C ASP A 340 12.40 7.99 -5.39
N ARG A 341 13.06 8.60 -4.39
CA ARG A 341 12.79 8.35 -2.97
C ARG A 341 12.30 9.61 -2.30
N ALA A 342 11.26 9.46 -1.49
CA ALA A 342 10.76 10.48 -0.62
C ALA A 342 10.61 9.97 0.81
N ILE A 343 10.64 10.90 1.75
CA ILE A 343 10.33 10.65 3.15
C ILE A 343 9.25 11.62 3.60
N ILE A 344 8.22 11.09 4.25
CA ILE A 344 7.09 11.84 4.79
C ILE A 344 7.25 11.82 6.30
N LEU A 345 7.30 12.99 6.94
CA LEU A 345 7.57 13.07 8.37
C LEU A 345 6.98 14.34 8.99
N PRO A 346 6.66 14.33 10.30
CA PRO A 346 6.23 15.52 11.02
C PRO A 346 7.33 16.58 11.14
N GLN A 347 6.93 17.78 11.56
CA GLN A 347 7.82 18.94 11.62
C GLN A 347 9.03 18.75 12.54
N ARG A 348 8.86 18.12 13.72
CA ARG A 348 9.95 17.94 14.69
C ARG A 348 11.04 16.99 14.18
N PRO A 349 10.73 15.77 13.71
CA PRO A 349 11.72 14.92 13.04
C PRO A 349 12.42 15.61 11.86
N PHE A 350 11.70 16.40 11.06
CA PHE A 350 12.30 17.13 9.95
C PHE A 350 13.35 18.16 10.39
N GLN A 351 13.09 18.90 11.48
CA GLN A 351 14.05 19.89 11.99
C GLN A 351 15.39 19.24 12.34
N VAL A 352 15.36 18.11 13.06
CA VAL A 352 16.56 17.35 13.41
C VAL A 352 17.22 16.75 12.17
N LEU A 353 16.43 16.22 11.22
CA LEU A 353 16.96 15.68 9.97
C LEU A 353 17.71 16.75 9.17
N ALA A 354 17.15 17.96 9.08
CA ALA A 354 17.73 19.08 8.36
C ALA A 354 19.00 19.59 9.04
N GLU A 355 19.03 19.65 10.37
CA GLU A 355 20.21 20.06 11.13
C GLU A 355 21.35 19.05 11.03
N LYS A 356 21.05 17.75 11.22
CA LYS A 356 22.07 16.69 11.16
C LYS A 356 22.57 16.42 9.74
N ASN A 357 21.70 16.58 8.74
CA ASN A 357 21.97 16.31 7.32
C ASN A 357 22.78 15.00 7.09
N PRO A 358 22.28 13.85 7.57
CA PRO A 358 23.02 12.60 7.48
C PRO A 358 23.25 12.17 6.02
N PRO A 359 24.35 11.44 5.73
CA PRO A 359 24.60 10.90 4.40
C PRO A 359 23.41 10.08 3.87
N GLY A 360 23.16 10.15 2.56
CA GLY A 360 22.06 9.43 1.90
C GLY A 360 20.71 10.15 1.91
N PHE A 361 20.53 11.24 2.66
CA PHE A 361 19.27 12.00 2.69
C PHE A 361 19.28 13.25 1.81
N ARG A 362 20.41 13.64 1.22
CA ARG A 362 20.50 14.86 0.40
C ARG A 362 19.60 14.83 -0.83
N GLU A 363 19.51 13.68 -1.48
CA GLU A 363 18.74 13.51 -2.73
C GLU A 363 17.31 13.02 -2.51
N VAL A 364 16.96 12.64 -1.27
CA VAL A 364 15.63 12.17 -0.89
C VAL A 364 14.68 13.36 -0.77
N ARG A 365 13.52 13.34 -1.42
CA ARG A 365 12.50 14.38 -1.26
C ARG A 365 11.90 14.34 0.15
N LYS A 366 11.68 15.48 0.81
CA LYS A 366 11.07 15.51 2.16
C LYS A 366 9.70 16.17 2.11
N PHE A 367 8.68 15.45 2.56
CA PHE A 367 7.34 15.96 2.75
C PHE A 367 7.08 16.15 4.25
N VAL A 368 7.02 17.39 4.68
CA VAL A 368 6.76 17.76 6.07
C VAL A 368 5.27 17.92 6.28
N VAL A 369 4.70 17.09 7.15
CA VAL A 369 3.27 17.08 7.44
C VAL A 369 2.97 17.75 8.77
N SER A 370 1.76 18.30 8.89
CA SER A 370 1.26 18.93 10.12
C SER A 370 -0.11 18.37 10.50
N PRO A 371 -0.48 18.39 11.80
CA PRO A 371 -1.81 17.94 12.24
C PRO A 371 -2.98 18.63 11.54
N GLY A 372 -2.81 19.89 11.12
CA GLY A 372 -3.80 20.65 10.34
C GLY A 372 -3.94 20.19 8.88
N GLY A 373 -3.22 19.14 8.47
CA GLY A 373 -3.31 18.55 7.13
C GLY A 373 -2.48 19.27 6.06
N ARG A 374 -1.70 20.31 6.41
CA ARG A 374 -0.79 20.95 5.47
C ARG A 374 0.43 20.06 5.21
N VAL A 375 0.83 19.99 3.94
CA VAL A 375 2.02 19.28 3.46
C VAL A 375 2.97 20.31 2.84
N LEU A 376 4.23 20.29 3.25
CA LEU A 376 5.29 21.12 2.68
C LEU A 376 6.35 20.23 2.04
N SER A 377 6.82 20.64 0.87
CA SER A 377 7.75 19.85 0.07
C SER A 377 9.13 20.52 0.05
N TYR A 378 10.17 19.77 0.44
CA TYR A 378 11.57 20.23 0.50
C TYR A 378 12.46 19.29 -0.30
N ARG A 379 13.51 19.83 -0.93
CA ARG A 379 14.54 19.04 -1.60
C ARG A 379 15.73 18.90 -0.68
#